data_AF-A0A3N1D0L9-F1
#
_entry.id   AF-A0A3N1D0L9-F1
#
_cell.length_a   1.000
_cell.length_b   1.000
_cell.length_c   1.000
_cell.angle_alpha   90.00
_cell.angle_beta   90.00
_cell.angle_gamma   90.00
#
_symmetry.space_group_name_H-M   'P 1'
#
loop_
_entity.id
_entity.type
_entity.pdbx_description
1 polymer ?
#
loop_
_entity_poly.entity_id
_entity_poly.type
_entity_poly.pdbx_seq_one_letter_code
_entity_poly.pdbx_strand_id
1 'polypeptide(L)'
;MPAITVQGAVLGAGISGAAGATEESVDLLPRGHRVGKWTVGEPIGVGGWSTVYAARPSGRAGGPDLPAEVALKIMPTAGLAPRQARRIVESAHREVELGRRTGHPRLIGLIESFVLGAPDRPALDGAIVLVMERAAGSLRELLDAGVPEADRGRLIEGICAGLAHLHRAGWVHADLKPENVLLGRDGSVKLSDFGLAAELTGTHGYAPPLGTLDYLPPERWKAPLGAQGVQVRPSADIWALGVVIHEVFASGTSPFAGATPLARGAAVQEYGEGRAPLRMDHAVPPFWRQLAADCLAPTHEARAGHTADSLLGRIAAARRTPRRRRIRPRGRARAALLAVALCATAGAALSGGTPRDDPARPTGDLTVFNADRTCRSRPAREPQCSLGLAIDPMAPYTPANVVPIRVWHGDPLTAECRLPHGLPIVDEDGHRSTQWFRVHLPTGSTPPTAWLPAVRTRTHPSLPDCPHPSP
;
A
#
# COMPACT_ATOMS: atom_id res chain seq x y z
N MET A 1 -35.94 10.40 -5.06
CA MET A 1 -35.71 9.47 -3.92
C MET A 1 -36.50 8.21 -4.25
N PRO A 2 -35.89 7.02 -4.32
CA PRO A 2 -35.01 6.44 -3.30
C PRO A 2 -33.61 6.06 -3.81
N ALA A 3 -32.77 5.62 -2.86
CA ALA A 3 -31.35 5.31 -2.99
C ALA A 3 -31.07 3.95 -3.65
N ILE A 4 -29.97 3.83 -4.39
CA ILE A 4 -29.35 2.54 -4.73
C ILE A 4 -27.86 2.60 -4.39
N THR A 5 -27.53 1.80 -3.39
CA THR A 5 -26.25 1.57 -2.72
C THR A 5 -25.21 0.94 -3.66
N VAL A 6 -23.97 1.44 -3.67
CA VAL A 6 -22.83 0.83 -4.37
C VAL A 6 -22.13 -0.15 -3.41
N GLN A 7 -22.22 -1.45 -3.71
CA GLN A 7 -21.41 -2.51 -3.09
C GLN A 7 -19.96 -2.40 -3.55
N GLY A 8 -19.05 -2.08 -2.62
CA GLY A 8 -17.61 -2.14 -2.83
C GLY A 8 -17.08 -3.56 -2.64
N ALA A 9 -16.47 -4.14 -3.67
CA ALA A 9 -15.66 -5.34 -3.55
C ALA A 9 -14.22 -4.94 -3.17
N VAL A 10 -13.97 -4.83 -1.87
CA VAL A 10 -12.61 -4.87 -1.30
C VAL A 10 -12.47 -6.23 -0.65
N LEU A 11 -11.62 -7.10 -1.22
CA LEU A 11 -11.30 -8.42 -0.67
C LEU A 11 -10.49 -8.27 0.61
N GLY A 12 -11.19 -7.95 1.70
CA GLY A 12 -10.89 -8.53 3.00
C GLY A 12 -11.43 -9.95 3.00
N ALA A 13 -10.60 -10.93 2.65
CA ALA A 13 -10.91 -12.32 2.94
C ALA A 13 -10.55 -12.59 4.41
N GLY A 14 -11.38 -12.07 5.31
CA GLY A 14 -11.67 -12.78 6.54
C GLY A 14 -12.49 -14.01 6.15
N ILE A 15 -12.01 -15.19 6.51
CA ILE A 15 -12.79 -16.42 6.41
C ILE A 15 -13.80 -16.38 7.56
N SER A 16 -15.03 -15.95 7.27
CA SER A 16 -16.18 -16.22 8.13
C SER A 16 -17.41 -16.38 7.25
N GLY A 17 -18.01 -17.56 7.30
CA GLY A 17 -19.20 -17.87 6.51
C GLY A 17 -19.46 -19.34 6.20
N ALA A 18 -19.39 -20.22 7.20
CA ALA A 18 -20.29 -21.36 7.26
C ALA A 18 -20.86 -21.42 8.68
N ALA A 19 -22.07 -20.88 8.85
CA ALA A 19 -22.81 -20.97 10.10
C ALA A 19 -23.18 -22.43 10.36
N GLY A 20 -22.67 -22.98 11.46
CA GLY A 20 -22.93 -24.36 11.88
C GLY A 20 -21.72 -25.12 12.41
N ALA A 21 -20.76 -24.46 13.05
CA ALA A 21 -19.80 -25.11 13.95
C ALA A 21 -19.38 -24.08 15.01
N THR A 22 -19.44 -24.48 16.27
CA THR A 22 -18.91 -23.73 17.41
C THR A 22 -17.49 -23.23 17.11
N GLU A 23 -17.20 -21.96 17.42
CA GLU A 23 -15.85 -21.37 17.42
C GLU A 23 -14.94 -22.11 18.42
N GLU A 24 -14.48 -23.30 18.06
CA GLU A 24 -13.21 -23.81 18.57
C GLU A 24 -12.11 -23.08 17.80
N SER A 25 -11.41 -22.16 18.48
CA SER A 25 -10.09 -21.73 18.02
C SER A 25 -9.28 -22.99 17.75
N VAL A 26 -8.96 -23.28 16.48
CA VAL A 26 -8.17 -24.45 16.12
C VAL A 26 -6.77 -24.21 16.69
N ASP A 27 -6.53 -24.71 17.90
CA ASP A 27 -5.23 -24.76 18.52
C ASP A 27 -4.35 -25.68 17.67
N LEU A 28 -3.62 -25.08 16.71
CA LEU A 28 -2.83 -25.82 15.73
C LEU A 28 -1.80 -26.70 16.43
N LEU A 29 -1.31 -26.28 17.60
CA LEU A 29 -0.28 -26.95 18.38
C LEU A 29 -0.67 -26.96 19.86
N PRO A 30 -1.10 -28.11 20.41
CA PRO A 30 -1.51 -28.18 21.80
C PRO A 30 -0.32 -27.91 22.73
N ARG A 31 -0.63 -27.40 23.93
CA ARG A 31 0.35 -27.22 25.01
C ARG A 31 1.15 -28.51 25.24
N GLY A 32 2.45 -28.37 25.39
CA GLY A 32 3.39 -29.48 25.55
C GLY A 32 3.92 -30.06 24.24
N HIS A 33 3.35 -29.70 23.08
CA HIS A 33 3.85 -30.15 21.79
C HIS A 33 5.29 -29.66 21.54
N ARG A 34 6.11 -30.48 20.88
CA ARG A 34 7.50 -30.12 20.58
C ARG A 34 7.63 -29.59 19.16
N VAL A 35 8.23 -28.42 19.02
CA VAL A 35 8.57 -27.79 17.74
C VAL A 35 10.07 -27.55 17.74
N GLY A 36 10.82 -28.43 17.05
CA GLY A 36 12.28 -28.45 17.14
C GLY A 36 12.74 -28.67 18.59
N LYS A 37 13.53 -27.72 19.12
CA LYS A 37 14.02 -27.74 20.51
C LYS A 37 13.09 -27.05 21.50
N TRP A 38 11.91 -26.58 21.08
CA TRP A 38 10.98 -25.81 21.90
C TRP A 38 9.75 -26.62 22.27
N THR A 39 9.26 -26.45 23.49
CA THR A 39 7.97 -26.96 23.96
C THR A 39 6.95 -25.84 23.92
N VAL A 40 5.87 -26.04 23.17
CA VAL A 40 4.77 -25.11 22.96
C VAL A 40 3.99 -24.91 24.26
N GLY A 41 3.73 -23.66 24.60
CA GLY A 41 2.87 -23.22 25.70
C GLY A 41 1.54 -22.70 25.16
N GLU A 42 0.98 -21.70 25.82
CA GLU A 42 -0.28 -21.08 25.42
C GLU A 42 -0.18 -20.29 24.09
N PRO A 43 -1.27 -20.25 23.30
CA PRO A 43 -1.36 -19.29 22.21
C PRO A 43 -1.40 -17.87 22.79
N ILE A 44 -0.59 -16.97 22.23
CA ILE A 44 -0.45 -15.58 22.66
C ILE A 44 -0.84 -14.57 21.57
N GLY A 45 -1.09 -15.03 20.35
CA GLY A 45 -1.59 -14.18 19.27
C GLY A 45 -2.05 -15.01 18.08
N VAL A 46 -3.13 -14.59 17.44
CA VAL A 46 -3.65 -15.20 16.21
C VAL A 46 -3.75 -14.11 15.15
N GLY A 47 -3.05 -14.30 14.03
CA GLY A 47 -3.10 -13.43 12.87
C GLY A 47 -3.68 -14.16 11.66
N GLY A 48 -3.95 -13.42 10.58
CA GLY A 48 -4.61 -14.00 9.38
C GLY A 48 -3.80 -15.10 8.67
N TRP A 49 -2.49 -15.17 8.89
CA TRP A 49 -1.58 -16.13 8.23
C TRP A 49 -0.66 -16.87 9.21
N SER A 50 -0.79 -16.59 10.50
CA SER A 50 0.14 -17.11 11.51
C SER A 50 -0.52 -17.23 12.87
N THR A 51 -0.05 -18.18 13.68
CA THR A 51 -0.35 -18.23 15.11
C THR A 51 0.92 -18.13 15.91
N VAL A 52 0.89 -17.34 16.98
CA VAL A 52 2.03 -17.12 17.88
C VAL A 52 1.76 -17.83 19.19
N TYR A 53 2.73 -18.64 19.62
CA TYR A 53 2.69 -19.37 20.89
C TYR A 53 3.79 -18.91 21.82
N ALA A 54 3.53 -18.87 23.12
CA ALA A 54 4.60 -18.91 24.11
C ALA A 54 5.31 -20.26 24.01
N ALA A 55 6.61 -20.31 24.26
CA ALA A 55 7.34 -21.58 24.32
C ALA A 55 8.55 -21.51 25.26
N ARG A 56 9.01 -22.69 25.68
CA ARG A 56 10.19 -22.85 26.54
C ARG A 56 11.13 -23.90 25.95
N PRO A 57 12.42 -23.89 26.27
CA PRO A 57 13.34 -24.95 25.84
C PRO A 57 12.83 -26.34 26.27
N SER A 58 12.92 -27.33 25.37
CA SER A 58 12.50 -28.71 25.64
C SER A 58 13.64 -29.54 26.24
N GLY A 59 13.44 -30.08 27.46
CA GLY A 59 14.35 -31.03 28.11
C GLY A 59 15.79 -30.52 28.32
N ARG A 60 16.76 -31.45 28.40
CA ARG A 60 18.21 -31.15 28.53
C ARG A 60 18.86 -30.60 27.24
N ALA A 61 18.10 -30.47 26.14
CA ALA A 61 18.52 -29.80 24.91
C ALA A 61 18.47 -28.27 25.04
N GLY A 62 17.91 -27.75 26.15
CA GLY A 62 18.15 -26.40 26.60
C GLY A 62 19.58 -26.25 27.08
N GLY A 63 20.51 -25.97 26.16
CA GLY A 63 21.83 -25.48 26.56
C GLY A 63 21.69 -24.24 27.44
N PRO A 64 22.66 -23.97 28.34
CA PRO A 64 22.59 -22.84 29.27
C PRO A 64 22.41 -21.46 28.59
N ASP A 65 22.68 -21.37 27.28
CA ASP A 65 22.62 -20.13 26.51
C ASP A 65 21.25 -19.85 25.87
N LEU A 66 20.25 -20.75 25.98
CA LEU A 66 18.92 -20.49 25.43
C LEU A 66 18.07 -19.61 26.35
N PRO A 67 17.26 -18.68 25.79
CA PRO A 67 16.30 -17.92 26.58
C PRO A 67 15.31 -18.83 27.32
N ALA A 68 14.97 -18.45 28.55
CA ALA A 68 14.03 -19.18 29.39
C ALA A 68 12.61 -19.28 28.77
N GLU A 69 12.23 -18.27 27.98
CA GLU A 69 10.94 -18.19 27.31
C GLU A 69 11.09 -17.46 25.97
N VAL A 70 10.38 -17.95 24.95
CA VAL A 70 10.38 -17.40 23.58
C VAL A 70 8.95 -17.34 23.04
N ALA A 71 8.78 -16.62 21.93
CA ALA A 71 7.57 -16.65 21.12
C ALA A 71 7.84 -17.46 19.83
N LEU A 72 6.94 -18.37 19.47
CA LEU A 72 6.98 -19.14 18.23
C LEU A 72 5.88 -18.64 17.29
N LYS A 73 6.24 -17.92 16.24
CA LYS A 73 5.33 -17.54 15.17
C LYS A 73 5.33 -18.64 14.11
N ILE A 74 4.22 -19.37 14.03
CA ILE A 74 4.01 -20.49 13.12
C ILE A 74 3.19 -20.01 11.93
N MET A 75 3.71 -20.21 10.73
CA MET A 75 3.08 -19.84 9.47
C MET A 75 2.86 -21.08 8.60
N PRO A 76 1.67 -21.69 8.64
CA PRO A 76 1.35 -22.86 7.83
C PRO A 76 1.42 -22.54 6.32
N THR A 77 1.98 -23.46 5.55
CA THR A 77 2.08 -23.35 4.08
C THR A 77 1.29 -24.46 3.37
N ALA A 78 1.00 -25.56 4.07
CA ALA A 78 0.26 -26.70 3.53
C ALA A 78 -1.17 -26.32 3.11
N GLY A 79 -1.62 -26.88 1.99
CA GLY A 79 -2.97 -26.65 1.46
C GLY A 79 -3.21 -25.28 0.83
N LEU A 80 -2.24 -24.37 0.83
CA LEU A 80 -2.36 -23.05 0.20
C LEU A 80 -2.06 -23.11 -1.30
N ALA A 81 -2.75 -22.26 -2.07
CA ALA A 81 -2.40 -22.07 -3.47
C ALA A 81 -0.96 -21.52 -3.60
N PRO A 82 -0.22 -21.83 -4.70
CA PRO A 82 1.18 -21.42 -4.84
C PRO A 82 1.44 -19.92 -4.63
N ARG A 83 0.50 -19.07 -5.08
CA ARG A 83 0.58 -17.62 -4.88
C ARG A 83 0.45 -17.20 -3.41
N GLN A 84 -0.36 -17.89 -2.61
CA GLN A 84 -0.53 -17.62 -1.18
C GLN A 84 0.67 -18.10 -0.38
N ALA A 85 1.13 -19.34 -0.63
CA ALA A 85 2.33 -19.88 0.00
C ALA A 85 3.56 -18.98 -0.25
N ARG A 86 3.73 -18.50 -1.48
CA ARG A 86 4.81 -17.55 -1.82
C ARG A 86 4.75 -16.26 -0.99
N ARG A 87 3.57 -15.71 -0.70
CA ARG A 87 3.44 -14.50 0.14
C ARG A 87 3.90 -14.75 1.57
N ILE A 88 3.57 -15.92 2.12
CA ILE A 88 4.02 -16.32 3.47
C ILE A 88 5.53 -16.47 3.50
N VAL A 89 6.10 -17.16 2.51
CA VAL A 89 7.55 -17.33 2.37
C VAL A 89 8.25 -15.97 2.25
N GLU A 90 7.77 -15.08 1.39
CA GLU A 90 8.33 -13.72 1.25
C GLU A 90 8.21 -12.89 2.53
N SER A 91 7.11 -13.01 3.27
CA SER A 91 6.91 -12.39 4.58
C SER A 91 7.95 -12.87 5.58
N ALA A 92 8.12 -14.19 5.71
CA ALA A 92 9.09 -14.80 6.61
C ALA A 92 10.53 -14.40 6.25
N HIS A 93 10.87 -14.35 4.96
CA HIS A 93 12.20 -13.91 4.51
C HIS A 93 12.51 -12.47 4.96
N ARG A 94 11.55 -11.54 4.86
CA ARG A 94 11.75 -10.16 5.34
C ARG A 94 11.99 -10.10 6.84
N GLU A 95 11.21 -10.84 7.62
CA GLU A 95 11.38 -10.90 9.08
C GLU A 95 12.76 -11.46 9.45
N VAL A 96 13.22 -12.51 8.76
CA VAL A 96 14.56 -13.09 8.97
C VAL A 96 15.66 -12.10 8.60
N GLU A 97 15.54 -11.45 7.45
CA GLU A 97 16.57 -10.53 6.97
C GLU A 97 16.73 -9.32 7.89
N LEU A 98 15.62 -8.71 8.26
CA LEU A 98 15.60 -7.55 9.14
C LEU A 98 16.09 -7.93 10.55
N GLY A 99 15.63 -9.07 11.08
CA GLY A 99 16.06 -9.58 12.39
C GLY A 99 17.57 -9.83 12.46
N ARG A 100 18.20 -10.27 11.36
CA ARG A 100 19.67 -10.46 11.28
C ARG A 100 20.45 -9.16 11.13
N ARG A 101 19.93 -8.17 10.40
CA ARG A 101 20.65 -6.93 10.07
C ARG A 101 20.49 -5.81 11.11
N THR A 102 19.37 -5.78 11.84
CA THR A 102 18.92 -4.58 12.57
C THR A 102 18.71 -4.82 14.07
N GLY A 103 19.68 -5.45 14.73
CA GLY A 103 19.63 -5.64 16.18
C GLY A 103 19.51 -4.30 16.92
N HIS A 104 18.43 -4.11 17.69
CA HIS A 104 18.18 -2.88 18.45
C HIS A 104 17.22 -3.11 19.63
N PRO A 105 17.40 -2.46 20.80
CA PRO A 105 16.54 -2.67 21.98
C PRO A 105 15.05 -2.32 21.75
N ARG A 106 14.74 -1.55 20.71
CA ARG A 106 13.36 -1.18 20.33
C ARG A 106 12.77 -2.01 19.19
N LEU A 107 13.47 -3.05 18.73
CA LEU A 107 12.94 -4.03 17.78
C LEU A 107 12.88 -5.40 18.49
N ILE A 108 11.89 -6.21 18.15
CA ILE A 108 11.77 -7.56 18.71
C ILE A 108 12.92 -8.43 18.21
N GLY A 109 13.60 -9.13 19.12
CA GLY A 109 14.72 -10.00 18.74
C GLY A 109 14.25 -11.24 17.99
N LEU A 110 14.83 -11.51 16.82
CA LEU A 110 14.73 -12.82 16.18
C LEU A 110 15.87 -13.72 16.66
N ILE A 111 15.54 -14.91 17.14
CA ILE A 111 16.51 -15.88 17.67
C ILE A 111 16.93 -16.85 16.57
N GLU A 112 15.96 -17.46 15.89
CA GLU A 112 16.20 -18.40 14.79
C GLU A 112 14.94 -18.56 13.92
N SER A 113 15.10 -19.22 12.77
CA SER A 113 14.01 -19.59 11.88
C SER A 113 14.26 -20.95 11.26
N PHE A 114 13.22 -21.76 11.09
CA PHE A 114 13.32 -23.07 10.41
C PHE A 114 11.98 -23.48 9.79
N VAL A 115 12.03 -24.50 8.92
CA VAL A 115 10.83 -25.15 8.37
C VAL A 115 10.49 -26.35 9.24
N LEU A 116 9.23 -26.44 9.67
CA LEU A 116 8.73 -27.53 10.49
C LEU A 116 8.46 -28.76 9.63
N GLY A 117 9.16 -29.85 9.92
CA GLY A 117 8.76 -31.19 9.48
C GLY A 117 7.76 -31.76 10.48
N ALA A 118 6.54 -32.03 10.04
CA ALA A 118 5.46 -32.56 10.87
C ALA A 118 4.68 -33.64 10.10
N PRO A 119 5.29 -34.81 9.82
CA PRO A 119 4.65 -35.88 9.06
C PRO A 119 3.34 -36.37 9.69
N ASP A 120 3.26 -36.36 11.02
CA ASP A 120 2.07 -36.74 11.78
C ASP A 120 0.99 -35.64 11.82
N ARG A 121 1.28 -34.45 11.28
CA ARG A 121 0.35 -33.31 11.18
C ARG A 121 0.48 -32.62 9.81
N PRO A 122 -0.11 -33.20 8.74
CA PRO A 122 0.05 -32.70 7.37
C PRO A 122 -0.30 -31.22 7.17
N ALA A 123 -1.22 -30.66 7.97
CA ALA A 123 -1.59 -29.24 7.92
C ALA A 123 -0.46 -28.27 8.37
N LEU A 124 0.54 -28.79 9.10
CA LEU A 124 1.68 -28.03 9.60
C LEU A 124 3.01 -28.45 8.97
N ASP A 125 3.01 -29.52 8.18
CA ASP A 125 4.20 -29.94 7.46
C ASP A 125 4.62 -28.86 6.45
N GLY A 126 5.89 -28.47 6.50
CA GLY A 126 6.41 -27.35 5.70
C GLY A 126 6.07 -25.97 6.24
N ALA A 127 5.44 -25.85 7.42
CA ALA A 127 5.19 -24.56 8.05
C ALA A 127 6.51 -23.84 8.38
N ILE A 128 6.54 -22.52 8.21
CA ILE A 128 7.70 -21.71 8.60
C ILE A 128 7.54 -21.30 10.06
N VAL A 129 8.59 -21.51 10.85
CA VAL A 129 8.64 -21.17 12.27
C VAL A 129 9.68 -20.07 12.48
N LEU A 130 9.23 -18.94 13.05
CA LEU A 130 10.12 -17.89 13.53
C LEU A 130 10.13 -17.95 15.06
N VAL A 131 11.33 -18.07 15.63
CA VAL A 131 11.56 -18.07 17.08
C VAL A 131 12.03 -16.68 17.47
N MET A 132 11.28 -16.04 18.34
CA MET A 132 11.44 -14.62 18.67
C MET A 132 11.53 -14.42 20.18
N GLU A 133 12.07 -13.28 20.58
CA GLU A 133 11.99 -12.78 21.94
C GLU A 133 10.52 -12.75 22.43
N ARG A 134 10.30 -13.14 23.69
CA ARG A 134 8.98 -13.06 24.33
C ARG A 134 8.76 -11.66 24.92
N ALA A 135 7.81 -10.91 24.35
CA ALA A 135 7.25 -9.71 24.99
C ALA A 135 6.26 -10.08 26.11
N ALA A 136 5.79 -9.13 26.92
CA ALA A 136 4.73 -9.33 27.90
C ALA A 136 3.32 -9.22 27.29
N GLY A 137 3.13 -8.30 26.34
CA GLY A 137 1.86 -8.05 25.65
C GLY A 137 2.02 -7.04 24.52
N SER A 138 0.92 -6.59 23.92
CA SER A 138 0.90 -5.59 22.85
C SER A 138 0.37 -4.23 23.32
N LEU A 139 0.63 -3.17 22.55
CA LEU A 139 0.02 -1.86 22.77
C LEU A 139 -1.48 -1.90 22.56
N ARG A 140 -2.01 -2.77 21.69
CA ARG A 140 -3.45 -2.99 21.54
C ARG A 140 -4.08 -3.43 22.86
N GLU A 141 -3.52 -4.47 23.49
CA GLU A 141 -4.00 -4.96 24.80
C GLU A 141 -3.93 -3.86 25.87
N LEU A 142 -2.87 -3.04 25.86
CA LEU A 142 -2.73 -1.92 26.79
C LEU A 142 -3.74 -0.80 26.52
N LEU A 143 -4.08 -0.53 25.26
CA LEU A 143 -5.14 0.42 24.88
C LEU A 143 -6.50 -0.06 25.40
N ASP A 144 -6.81 -1.35 25.24
CA ASP A 144 -8.07 -1.95 25.68
C ASP A 144 -8.19 -1.95 27.21
N ALA A 145 -7.08 -2.18 27.93
CA ALA A 145 -7.02 -2.08 29.39
C ALA A 145 -6.99 -0.62 29.92
N GLY A 146 -6.68 0.35 29.05
CA GLY A 146 -6.50 1.75 29.39
C GLY A 146 -5.04 2.11 29.69
N VAL A 147 -4.46 2.98 28.85
CA VAL A 147 -3.06 3.40 28.99
C VAL A 147 -2.89 4.43 30.13
N PRO A 148 -2.06 4.13 31.15
CA PRO A 148 -1.74 5.10 32.20
C PRO A 148 -1.13 6.37 31.64
N GLU A 149 -1.58 7.54 32.11
CA GLU A 149 -1.14 8.85 31.57
C GLU A 149 0.38 9.02 31.62
N ALA A 150 1.02 8.54 32.69
CA ALA A 150 2.47 8.59 32.89
C ALA A 150 3.28 7.79 31.85
N ASP A 151 2.65 6.83 31.18
CA ASP A 151 3.32 5.90 30.27
C ASP A 151 3.19 6.35 28.82
N ARG A 152 2.10 7.04 28.48
CA ARG A 152 1.76 7.48 27.10
C ARG A 152 2.95 8.12 26.38
N GLY A 153 3.61 9.09 27.01
CA GLY A 153 4.76 9.77 26.40
C GLY A 153 5.98 8.86 26.20
N ARG A 154 6.25 7.96 27.14
CA ARG A 154 7.37 7.01 27.07
C ARG A 154 7.14 5.96 25.98
N LEU A 155 5.88 5.53 25.80
CA LEU A 155 5.49 4.61 24.74
C LEU A 155 5.77 5.22 23.36
N ILE A 156 5.27 6.44 23.11
CA ILE A 156 5.52 7.14 21.84
C ILE A 156 7.01 7.36 21.60
N GLU A 157 7.77 7.76 22.63
CA GLU A 157 9.23 7.90 22.54
C GLU A 157 9.91 6.58 22.12
N GLY A 158 9.49 5.46 22.71
CA GLY A 158 9.98 4.12 22.36
C GLY A 158 9.67 3.70 20.92
N ILE A 159 8.45 3.97 20.45
CA ILE A 159 8.03 3.71 19.06
C ILE A 159 8.88 4.53 18.09
N CYS A 160 9.01 5.84 18.33
CA CYS A 160 9.82 6.72 17.49
C CYS A 160 11.29 6.27 17.46
N ALA A 161 11.84 5.79 18.59
CA ALA A 161 13.20 5.26 18.65
C ALA A 161 13.38 3.98 17.82
N GLY A 162 12.39 3.09 17.82
CA GLY A 162 12.37 1.91 16.94
C GLY A 162 12.31 2.29 15.47
N LEU A 163 11.39 3.18 15.09
CA LEU A 163 11.26 3.65 13.70
C LEU A 163 12.51 4.39 13.22
N ALA A 164 13.10 5.24 14.05
CA ALA A 164 14.32 5.96 13.70
C ALA A 164 15.49 5.01 13.42
N HIS A 165 15.65 3.97 14.24
CA HIS A 165 16.63 2.92 13.97
C HIS A 165 16.32 2.20 12.64
N LEU A 166 15.08 1.77 12.44
CA LEU A 166 14.66 1.03 11.25
C LEU A 166 14.86 1.85 9.96
N HIS A 167 14.46 3.12 9.97
CA HIS A 167 14.59 4.04 8.84
C HIS A 167 16.06 4.32 8.51
N ARG A 168 16.93 4.49 9.52
CA ARG A 168 18.38 4.63 9.30
C ARG A 168 19.02 3.37 8.73
N ALA A 169 18.51 2.20 9.08
CA ALA A 169 18.95 0.93 8.52
C ALA A 169 18.46 0.72 7.07
N GLY A 170 17.71 1.66 6.50
CA GLY A 170 17.23 1.58 5.12
C GLY A 170 15.93 0.77 4.98
N TRP A 171 15.10 0.68 6.01
CA TRP A 171 13.86 -0.09 5.98
C TRP A 171 12.64 0.77 6.33
N VAL A 172 11.49 0.40 5.78
CA VAL A 172 10.15 0.92 6.14
C VAL A 172 9.37 -0.23 6.76
N HIS A 173 8.69 0.00 7.87
CA HIS A 173 7.89 -1.05 8.54
C HIS A 173 6.65 -1.42 7.74
N ALA A 174 5.95 -0.43 7.19
CA ALA A 174 4.77 -0.54 6.33
C ALA A 174 3.50 -1.18 6.93
N ASP A 175 3.53 -1.59 8.21
CA ASP A 175 2.35 -2.07 8.97
C ASP A 175 2.46 -1.72 10.46
N LEU A 176 2.89 -0.49 10.76
CA LEU A 176 2.91 0.00 12.13
C LEU A 176 1.47 0.18 12.63
N LYS A 177 1.16 -0.47 13.75
CA LYS A 177 -0.13 -0.43 14.45
C LYS A 177 0.03 -0.93 15.88
N PRO A 178 -0.91 -0.69 16.80
CA PRO A 178 -0.80 -1.11 18.20
C PRO A 178 -0.56 -2.61 18.41
N GLU A 179 -1.07 -3.46 17.54
CA GLU A 179 -0.84 -4.91 17.58
C GLU A 179 0.63 -5.28 17.34
N ASN A 180 1.34 -4.45 16.55
CA ASN A 180 2.73 -4.64 16.16
C ASN A 180 3.72 -3.84 17.02
N VAL A 181 3.22 -3.20 18.08
CA VAL A 181 4.04 -2.53 19.10
C VAL A 181 3.96 -3.37 20.37
N LEU A 182 5.00 -4.15 20.62
CA LEU A 182 5.07 -5.04 21.79
C LEU A 182 5.70 -4.34 23.00
N LEU A 183 5.36 -4.83 24.18
CA LEU A 183 5.81 -4.31 25.47
C LEU A 183 6.59 -5.39 26.21
N GLY A 184 7.84 -5.11 26.57
CA GLY A 184 8.65 -5.95 27.45
C GLY A 184 8.12 -5.94 28.89
N ARG A 185 8.57 -6.89 29.71
CA ARG A 185 8.18 -6.98 31.13
C ARG A 185 8.62 -5.76 31.95
N ASP A 186 9.62 -5.03 31.49
CA ASP A 186 10.13 -3.78 32.04
C ASP A 186 9.41 -2.53 31.49
N GLY A 187 8.37 -2.72 30.66
CA GLY A 187 7.67 -1.64 29.96
C GLY A 187 8.42 -1.09 28.75
N SER A 188 9.49 -1.75 28.29
CA SER A 188 10.18 -1.35 27.07
C SER A 188 9.33 -1.58 25.83
N VAL A 189 9.32 -0.62 24.91
CA VAL A 189 8.67 -0.77 23.59
C VAL A 189 9.57 -1.54 22.63
N LYS A 190 8.99 -2.49 21.89
CA LYS A 190 9.62 -3.27 20.83
C LYS A 190 8.70 -3.35 19.61
N LEU A 191 9.13 -2.84 18.45
CA LEU A 191 8.41 -3.02 17.20
C LEU A 191 8.56 -4.46 16.70
N SER A 192 7.49 -5.02 16.16
CA SER A 192 7.44 -6.40 15.69
C SER A 192 6.68 -6.53 14.37
N ASP A 193 6.68 -7.75 13.82
CA ASP A 193 5.95 -8.11 12.60
C ASP A 193 6.42 -7.34 11.35
N PHE A 194 7.61 -7.69 10.89
CA PHE A 194 8.25 -7.09 9.72
C PHE A 194 7.88 -7.79 8.41
N GLY A 195 6.81 -8.58 8.40
CA GLY A 195 6.38 -9.35 7.22
C GLY A 195 6.04 -8.49 5.99
N LEU A 196 5.66 -7.23 6.23
CA LEU A 196 5.40 -6.23 5.19
C LEU A 196 6.52 -5.20 5.03
N ALA A 197 7.61 -5.33 5.79
CA ALA A 197 8.69 -4.36 5.75
C ALA A 197 9.36 -4.32 4.38
N ALA A 198 9.77 -3.13 3.95
CA ALA A 198 10.39 -2.92 2.65
C ALA A 198 11.78 -2.30 2.80
N GLU A 199 12.77 -2.91 2.17
CA GLU A 199 14.10 -2.32 2.00
C GLU A 199 13.99 -1.14 1.03
N LEU A 200 14.67 -0.04 1.36
CA LEU A 200 14.69 1.17 0.56
C LEU A 200 15.72 1.05 -0.56
N THR A 201 15.29 1.31 -1.78
CA THR A 201 16.17 1.58 -2.92
C THR A 201 16.09 3.08 -3.23
N GLY A 202 17.01 3.85 -2.66
CA GLY A 202 16.97 5.32 -2.72
C GLY A 202 15.97 5.89 -1.72
N THR A 203 14.93 6.57 -2.19
CA THR A 203 13.95 7.28 -1.33
C THR A 203 12.71 6.45 -0.96
N HIS A 204 12.54 5.27 -1.57
CA HIS A 204 11.37 4.42 -1.39
C HIS A 204 11.72 2.94 -1.49
N GLY A 205 10.84 2.10 -0.99
CA GLY A 205 10.85 0.66 -1.17
C GLY A 205 9.55 0.20 -1.82
N TYR A 206 9.41 -1.12 -1.97
CA TYR A 206 8.19 -1.72 -2.46
C TYR A 206 7.71 -2.79 -1.48
N ALA A 207 6.43 -2.68 -1.11
CA ALA A 207 5.76 -3.65 -0.26
C ALA A 207 4.59 -4.26 -1.02
N PRO A 208 4.13 -5.47 -0.65
CA PRO A 208 2.86 -6.00 -1.14
C PRO A 208 1.71 -4.98 -0.96
N PRO A 209 0.63 -5.06 -1.76
CA PRO A 209 -0.59 -4.27 -1.56
C PRO A 209 -1.42 -4.82 -0.37
N LEU A 210 -0.74 -5.10 0.74
CA LEU A 210 -1.28 -5.57 2.00
C LEU A 210 -0.99 -4.50 3.05
N GLY A 211 -1.78 -4.51 4.12
CA GLY A 211 -1.63 -3.60 5.25
C GLY A 211 -2.94 -3.40 5.98
N THR A 212 -2.87 -2.81 7.16
CA THR A 212 -4.04 -2.56 7.99
C THR A 212 -4.69 -1.24 7.61
N LEU A 213 -5.90 -1.28 7.05
CA LEU A 213 -6.58 -0.14 6.43
C LEU A 213 -6.63 1.12 7.32
N ASP A 214 -6.81 0.93 8.63
CA ASP A 214 -6.90 2.00 9.63
C ASP A 214 -5.64 2.87 9.75
N TYR A 215 -4.49 2.34 9.34
CA TYR A 215 -3.19 2.99 9.47
C TYR A 215 -2.57 3.34 8.11
N LEU A 216 -3.30 3.12 7.01
CA LEU A 216 -2.81 3.43 5.67
C LEU A 216 -2.89 4.95 5.38
N PRO A 217 -1.80 5.58 4.93
CA PRO A 217 -1.82 6.98 4.52
C PRO A 217 -2.62 7.18 3.23
N PRO A 218 -3.10 8.42 2.94
CA PRO A 218 -3.98 8.69 1.81
C PRO A 218 -3.43 8.21 0.47
N GLU A 219 -2.13 8.40 0.22
CA GLU A 219 -1.51 8.00 -1.04
C GLU A 219 -1.46 6.48 -1.23
N ARG A 220 -1.44 5.66 -0.17
CA ARG A 220 -1.37 4.20 -0.26
C ARG A 220 -2.65 3.58 -0.83
N TRP A 221 -3.79 4.24 -0.65
CA TRP A 221 -5.07 3.80 -1.21
C TRP A 221 -5.16 3.98 -2.73
N LYS A 222 -4.38 4.91 -3.27
CA LYS A 222 -4.35 5.26 -4.70
C LYS A 222 -3.08 4.78 -5.41
N ALA A 223 -2.15 4.19 -4.65
CA ALA A 223 -0.86 3.83 -5.17
C ALA A 223 -0.99 2.68 -6.20
N PRO A 224 -0.40 2.82 -7.39
CA PRO A 224 -0.48 1.80 -8.42
C PRO A 224 0.24 0.53 -7.96
N LEU A 225 -0.33 -0.63 -8.31
CA LEU A 225 0.33 -1.91 -8.13
C LEU A 225 1.30 -2.15 -9.30
N GLY A 226 2.60 -2.04 -9.03
CA GLY A 226 3.65 -2.40 -9.99
C GLY A 226 4.09 -3.86 -9.88
N ALA A 227 5.01 -4.28 -10.75
CA ALA A 227 5.58 -5.63 -10.73
C ALA A 227 6.30 -5.96 -9.41
N GLN A 228 6.90 -4.94 -8.78
CA GLN A 228 7.61 -5.03 -7.50
C GLN A 228 6.69 -4.85 -6.29
N GLY A 229 5.42 -4.51 -6.50
CA GLY A 229 4.47 -4.16 -5.46
C GLY A 229 4.09 -2.68 -5.46
N VAL A 230 3.65 -2.19 -4.31
CA VAL A 230 3.22 -0.82 -4.09
C VAL A 230 4.35 -0.02 -3.45
N GLN A 231 4.61 1.17 -3.97
CA GLN A 231 5.64 2.06 -3.45
C GLN A 231 5.34 2.46 -2.00
N VAL A 232 6.33 2.34 -1.12
CA VAL A 232 6.28 2.74 0.29
C VAL A 232 7.47 3.61 0.65
N ARG A 233 7.29 4.51 1.62
CA ARG A 233 8.31 5.46 2.08
C ARG A 233 8.31 5.51 3.61
N PRO A 234 9.39 5.97 4.26
CA PRO A 234 9.42 6.17 5.72
C PRO A 234 8.26 7.04 6.22
N SER A 235 7.80 8.01 5.42
CA SER A 235 6.66 8.88 5.73
C SER A 235 5.31 8.14 5.83
N ALA A 236 5.21 6.89 5.38
CA ALA A 236 4.06 6.03 5.62
C ALA A 236 4.02 5.54 7.07
N ASP A 237 5.17 5.16 7.64
CA ASP A 237 5.26 4.81 9.06
C ASP A 237 5.01 6.04 9.95
N ILE A 238 5.44 7.23 9.51
CA ILE A 238 5.14 8.49 10.21
C ILE A 238 3.64 8.76 10.25
N TRP A 239 2.91 8.50 9.17
CA TRP A 239 1.45 8.58 9.18
C TRP A 239 0.82 7.63 10.21
N ALA A 240 1.21 6.35 10.16
CA ALA A 240 0.72 5.34 11.08
C ALA A 240 1.03 5.71 12.54
N LEU A 241 2.22 6.26 12.80
CA LEU A 241 2.59 6.81 14.11
C LEU A 241 1.65 7.94 14.54
N GLY A 242 1.23 8.82 13.64
CA GLY A 242 0.27 9.88 13.93
C GLY A 242 -1.09 9.33 14.41
N VAL A 243 -1.57 8.25 13.79
CA VAL A 243 -2.76 7.52 14.24
C VAL A 243 -2.53 6.93 15.64
N VAL A 244 -1.42 6.23 15.85
CA VAL A 244 -1.08 5.62 17.15
C VAL A 244 -0.94 6.66 18.26
N ILE A 245 -0.33 7.82 18.00
CA ILE A 245 -0.27 8.92 18.97
C ILE A 245 -1.67 9.34 19.38
N HIS A 246 -2.58 9.51 18.41
CA HIS A 246 -3.95 9.87 18.72
C HIS A 246 -4.63 8.80 19.58
N GLU A 247 -4.55 7.52 19.21
CA GLU A 247 -5.15 6.42 19.96
C GLU A 247 -4.62 6.32 21.40
N VAL A 248 -3.31 6.43 21.60
CA VAL A 248 -2.69 6.39 22.93
C VAL A 248 -3.21 7.50 23.86
N PHE A 249 -3.48 8.68 23.32
CA PHE A 249 -3.95 9.82 24.12
C PHE A 249 -5.48 9.97 24.17
N ALA A 250 -6.19 9.48 23.17
CA ALA A 250 -7.65 9.51 23.04
C ALA A 250 -8.30 8.15 23.41
N SER A 251 -7.61 7.34 24.22
CA SER A 251 -8.12 6.08 24.77
C SER A 251 -8.63 5.10 23.70
N GLY A 252 -7.79 4.82 22.71
CA GLY A 252 -8.08 3.89 21.62
C GLY A 252 -8.90 4.47 20.46
N THR A 253 -9.34 5.74 20.56
CA THR A 253 -10.15 6.36 19.51
C THR A 253 -9.30 6.75 18.30
N SER A 254 -9.75 6.38 17.10
CA SER A 254 -9.12 6.81 15.84
C SER A 254 -9.36 8.30 15.55
N PRO A 255 -8.39 9.03 14.96
CA PRO A 255 -8.60 10.42 14.52
C PRO A 255 -9.55 10.54 13.31
N PHE A 256 -9.84 9.43 12.62
CA PHE A 256 -10.72 9.39 11.47
C PHE A 256 -12.04 8.70 11.84
N ALA A 257 -13.15 9.35 11.51
CA ALA A 257 -14.48 8.84 11.84
C ALA A 257 -14.83 7.63 10.94
N GLY A 258 -15.51 6.65 11.54
CA GLY A 258 -16.03 5.49 10.81
C GLY A 258 -16.16 4.26 11.70
N ALA A 259 -17.29 3.56 11.58
CA ALA A 259 -17.54 2.34 12.35
C ALA A 259 -16.72 1.14 11.85
N THR A 260 -16.28 1.17 10.59
CA THR A 260 -15.49 0.10 9.96
C THR A 260 -14.15 0.63 9.45
N PRO A 261 -13.14 -0.23 9.28
CA PRO A 261 -11.87 0.20 8.69
C PRO A 261 -12.00 0.80 7.29
N LEU A 262 -12.95 0.29 6.49
CA LEU A 262 -13.24 0.84 5.17
C LEU A 262 -13.84 2.26 5.26
N ALA A 263 -14.77 2.50 6.20
CA ALA A 263 -15.35 3.82 6.41
C ALA A 263 -14.30 4.83 6.90
N ARG A 264 -13.41 4.42 7.80
CA ARG A 264 -12.28 5.26 8.24
C ARG A 264 -11.31 5.53 7.10
N GLY A 265 -11.04 4.54 6.25
CA GLY A 265 -10.28 4.70 5.01
C GLY A 265 -10.87 5.75 4.06
N ALA A 266 -12.20 5.77 3.90
CA ALA A 266 -12.89 6.80 3.13
C ALA A 266 -12.72 8.19 3.76
N ALA A 267 -12.82 8.32 5.09
CA ALA A 267 -12.57 9.58 5.79
C ALA A 267 -11.11 10.04 5.63
N VAL A 268 -10.14 9.11 5.63
CA VAL A 268 -8.73 9.39 5.32
C VAL A 268 -8.58 9.96 3.91
N GLN A 269 -9.30 9.43 2.92
CA GLN A 269 -9.29 9.95 1.55
C GLN A 269 -9.88 11.37 1.47
N GLU A 270 -11.03 11.60 2.08
CA GLU A 270 -11.66 12.93 2.11
C GLU A 270 -10.75 13.99 2.76
N TYR A 271 -10.09 13.61 3.86
CA TYR A 271 -9.09 14.45 4.51
C TYR A 271 -7.86 14.69 3.62
N GLY A 272 -7.34 13.63 3.00
CA GLY A 272 -6.20 13.69 2.08
C GLY A 272 -6.44 14.60 0.87
N GLU A 273 -7.69 14.69 0.43
CA GLU A 273 -8.15 15.53 -0.68
C GLU A 273 -8.59 16.94 -0.24
N GLY A 274 -8.46 17.27 1.06
CA GLY A 274 -8.83 18.57 1.61
C GLY A 274 -10.33 18.82 1.69
N ARG A 275 -11.16 17.79 1.50
CA ARG A 275 -12.63 17.88 1.60
C ARG A 275 -13.14 17.80 3.04
N ALA A 276 -12.35 17.25 3.95
CA ALA A 276 -12.64 17.18 5.37
C ALA A 276 -11.45 17.69 6.20
N PRO A 277 -11.67 18.35 7.35
CA PRO A 277 -10.58 18.73 8.25
C PRO A 277 -10.14 17.55 9.13
N LEU A 278 -8.88 17.53 9.55
CA LEU A 278 -8.41 16.64 10.61
C LEU A 278 -9.06 17.05 11.94
N ARG A 279 -9.82 16.13 12.55
CA ARG A 279 -10.43 16.35 13.87
C ARG A 279 -9.69 15.50 14.89
N MET A 280 -9.00 16.15 15.81
CA MET A 280 -8.32 15.47 16.91
C MET A 280 -9.07 15.68 18.21
N ASP A 281 -9.12 14.64 19.03
CA ASP A 281 -9.78 14.69 20.33
C ASP A 281 -9.15 15.75 21.24
N HIS A 282 -9.99 16.47 21.98
CA HIS A 282 -9.54 17.47 22.94
C HIS A 282 -8.80 16.86 24.14
N ALA A 283 -9.01 15.58 24.43
CA ALA A 283 -8.26 14.78 25.39
C ALA A 283 -6.78 14.64 25.01
N VAL A 284 -6.43 14.73 23.72
CA VAL A 284 -5.02 14.70 23.28
C VAL A 284 -4.34 16.01 23.71
N PRO A 285 -3.29 15.99 24.56
CA PRO A 285 -2.65 17.21 25.05
C PRO A 285 -2.04 18.04 23.90
N PRO A 286 -1.94 19.38 24.01
CA PRO A 286 -1.57 20.25 22.89
C PRO A 286 -0.26 19.89 22.18
N PHE A 287 0.76 19.48 22.93
CA PHE A 287 2.04 19.05 22.36
C PHE A 287 1.86 17.80 21.48
N TRP A 288 1.21 16.76 22.01
CA TRP A 288 0.97 15.49 21.30
C TRP A 288 0.00 15.67 20.15
N ARG A 289 -0.98 16.56 20.29
CA ARG A 289 -1.93 16.93 19.24
C ARG A 289 -1.20 17.56 18.05
N GLN A 290 -0.28 18.49 18.30
CA GLN A 290 0.52 19.07 17.22
C GLN A 290 1.46 18.03 16.59
N LEU A 291 2.10 17.20 17.41
CA LEU A 291 2.98 16.13 16.92
C LEU A 291 2.21 15.15 16.01
N ALA A 292 1.01 14.73 16.42
CA ALA A 292 0.14 13.86 15.65
C ALA A 292 -0.34 14.54 14.36
N ALA A 293 -0.75 15.81 14.39
CA ALA A 293 -1.13 16.55 13.18
C ALA A 293 -0.02 16.62 12.15
N ASP A 294 1.22 16.88 12.58
CA ASP A 294 2.38 16.92 11.70
C ASP A 294 2.64 15.54 11.08
N CYS A 295 2.50 14.48 11.88
CA CYS A 295 2.58 13.10 11.40
C CYS A 295 1.46 12.74 10.42
N LEU A 296 0.27 13.31 10.59
CA LEU A 296 -0.91 13.10 9.77
C LEU A 296 -1.02 14.12 8.62
N ALA A 297 0.03 14.87 8.27
CA ALA A 297 -0.06 15.80 7.14
C ALA A 297 -0.50 15.05 5.86
N PRO A 298 -1.36 15.61 4.98
CA PRO A 298 -2.05 14.86 3.93
C PRO A 298 -1.15 14.16 2.91
N THR A 299 -0.06 14.81 2.50
CA THR A 299 0.84 14.29 1.45
C THR A 299 2.16 13.82 2.03
N HIS A 300 2.82 12.91 1.31
CA HIS A 300 4.11 12.40 1.76
C HIS A 300 5.18 13.49 1.82
N GLU A 301 5.13 14.50 0.96
CA GLU A 301 6.07 15.62 0.89
C GLU A 301 5.93 16.50 2.13
N ALA A 302 4.70 16.79 2.54
CA ALA A 302 4.44 17.52 3.78
C ALA A 302 4.94 16.74 5.01
N ARG A 303 4.86 15.40 4.98
CA ARG A 303 5.37 14.53 6.06
C ARG A 303 6.87 14.31 6.03
N ALA A 304 7.55 14.51 4.89
CA ALA A 304 8.94 14.09 4.70
C ALA A 304 9.92 14.75 5.69
N GLY A 305 9.63 15.98 6.15
CA GLY A 305 10.43 16.67 7.18
C GLY A 305 10.21 16.16 8.61
N HIS A 306 9.17 15.36 8.85
CA HIS A 306 8.80 14.82 10.16
C HIS A 306 9.38 13.41 10.37
N THR A 307 10.68 13.25 10.12
CA THR A 307 11.37 11.97 10.33
C THR A 307 11.26 11.50 11.78
N ALA A 308 11.37 10.19 12.02
CA ALA A 308 11.32 9.64 13.37
C ALA A 308 12.39 10.26 14.29
N ASP A 309 13.59 10.57 13.77
CA ASP A 309 14.64 11.31 14.48
C ASP A 309 14.22 12.75 14.85
N SER A 310 13.61 13.47 13.91
CA SER A 310 13.08 14.82 14.16
C SER A 310 12.01 14.81 15.27
N LEU A 311 11.12 13.82 15.24
CA LEU A 311 10.07 13.62 16.25
C LEU A 311 10.67 13.29 17.63
N LEU A 312 11.68 12.42 17.70
CA LEU A 312 12.42 12.14 18.94
C LEU A 312 13.04 13.40 19.53
N GLY A 313 13.71 14.21 18.70
CA GLY A 313 14.29 15.47 19.13
C GLY A 313 13.26 16.41 19.76
N ARG A 314 12.06 16.50 19.17
CA ARG A 314 10.94 17.30 19.68
C ARG A 314 10.40 16.76 21.02
N ILE A 315 10.25 15.44 21.15
CA ILE A 315 9.81 14.80 22.41
C ILE A 315 10.82 15.06 23.53
N ALA A 316 12.12 14.88 23.24
CA ALA A 316 13.18 15.13 24.21
C ALA A 316 13.23 16.61 24.65
N ALA A 317 13.06 17.56 23.71
CA ALA A 317 13.01 18.99 24.00
C ALA A 317 11.81 19.36 24.88
N ALA A 318 10.62 18.79 24.61
CA ALA A 318 9.43 19.02 25.41
C ALA A 318 9.59 18.55 26.87
N ARG A 319 10.28 17.44 27.10
CA ARG A 319 10.57 16.92 28.46
C ARG A 319 11.55 17.80 29.24
N ARG A 320 12.50 18.44 28.55
CA ARG A 320 13.51 19.33 29.15
C ARG A 320 12.96 20.71 29.49
N THR A 321 11.83 21.11 28.90
CA THR A 321 11.24 22.43 29.13
C THR A 321 10.45 22.40 30.44
N PRO A 322 10.86 23.12 31.51
CA PRO A 322 10.02 23.24 32.70
C PRO A 322 8.69 23.87 32.30
N ARG A 323 7.57 23.42 32.88
CA ARG A 323 6.22 23.99 32.70
C ARG A 323 6.22 25.49 33.07
N ARG A 324 6.71 26.36 32.17
CA ARG A 324 6.67 27.82 32.33
C ARG A 324 5.23 28.27 32.12
N ARG A 325 4.66 28.88 33.16
CA ARG A 325 3.39 29.62 33.14
C ARG A 325 3.32 30.50 31.88
N ARG A 326 2.27 30.33 31.09
CA ARG A 326 1.97 31.12 29.88
C ARG A 326 1.97 32.61 30.20
N ILE A 327 2.87 33.38 29.58
CA ILE A 327 2.72 34.82 29.40
C ILE A 327 2.32 35.05 27.94
N ARG A 328 1.14 35.64 27.72
CA ARG A 328 0.62 36.00 26.38
C ARG A 328 1.29 37.29 25.89
N PRO A 329 1.73 37.39 24.62
CA PRO A 329 1.80 38.67 23.94
C PRO A 329 0.60 38.85 23.01
N ARG A 330 0.09 40.09 23.01
CA ARG A 330 -1.00 40.63 22.17
C ARG A 330 -0.50 40.85 20.74
N GLY A 331 -1.38 40.63 19.77
CA GLY A 331 -1.07 40.65 18.34
C GLY A 331 -0.97 42.02 17.67
N ARG A 332 -0.87 41.97 16.32
CA ARG A 332 -1.36 42.98 15.36
C ARG A 332 -1.31 42.40 13.94
N ALA A 333 -2.36 42.65 13.19
CA ALA A 333 -2.57 42.31 11.77
C ALA A 333 -2.75 43.60 10.95
N ARG A 334 -2.82 43.45 9.61
CA ARG A 334 -3.19 44.39 8.49
C ARG A 334 -2.00 44.70 7.57
N ALA A 335 -2.10 44.89 6.24
CA ALA A 335 -3.13 44.81 5.17
C ALA A 335 -2.36 44.93 3.82
N ALA A 336 -2.64 44.18 2.73
CA ALA A 336 -3.55 44.42 1.60
C ALA A 336 -3.13 45.45 0.49
N LEU A 337 -3.15 44.96 -0.78
CA LEU A 337 -3.62 45.54 -2.08
C LEU A 337 -2.67 46.14 -3.16
N LEU A 338 -2.70 45.46 -4.33
CA LEU A 338 -2.93 45.86 -5.76
C LEU A 338 -2.17 46.99 -6.49
N ALA A 339 -1.77 46.69 -7.75
CA ALA A 339 -1.96 47.56 -8.93
C ALA A 339 -1.90 46.77 -10.28
N VAL A 340 -2.63 47.27 -11.28
CA VAL A 340 -2.95 46.72 -12.62
C VAL A 340 -2.27 47.56 -13.72
N ALA A 341 -1.98 46.99 -14.91
CA ALA A 341 -2.08 47.71 -16.21
C ALA A 341 -2.00 46.77 -17.44
N LEU A 342 -2.83 47.06 -18.46
CA LEU A 342 -3.03 46.41 -19.77
C LEU A 342 -2.02 46.87 -20.86
N CYS A 343 -1.92 46.14 -21.99
CA CYS A 343 -2.28 46.64 -23.34
C CYS A 343 -2.13 45.58 -24.47
N ALA A 344 -2.89 45.81 -25.55
CA ALA A 344 -3.27 44.89 -26.65
C ALA A 344 -2.43 45.05 -27.93
N THR A 345 -2.56 44.12 -28.90
CA THR A 345 -3.01 44.37 -30.31
C THR A 345 -2.87 43.12 -31.21
N ALA A 346 -3.66 43.11 -32.29
CA ALA A 346 -3.90 42.02 -33.24
C ALA A 346 -3.18 42.22 -34.60
N GLY A 347 -3.10 41.16 -35.43
CA GLY A 347 -2.72 41.21 -36.84
C GLY A 347 -3.05 39.90 -37.59
N ALA A 348 -3.54 40.00 -38.83
CA ALA A 348 -4.19 38.94 -39.60
C ALA A 348 -3.47 38.56 -40.92
N ALA A 349 -3.86 37.38 -41.46
CA ALA A 349 -3.94 36.92 -42.88
C ALA A 349 -2.85 36.00 -43.52
N LEU A 350 -3.27 34.75 -43.84
CA LEU A 350 -3.28 33.98 -45.14
C LEU A 350 -2.02 33.94 -46.04
N SER A 351 -1.60 32.90 -46.78
CA SER A 351 -2.05 31.54 -47.16
C SER A 351 -0.92 30.80 -47.93
N GLY A 352 -0.98 29.46 -48.02
CA GLY A 352 -0.73 28.75 -49.30
C GLY A 352 0.40 27.71 -49.39
N GLY A 353 0.01 26.44 -49.60
CA GLY A 353 0.86 25.36 -50.13
C GLY A 353 0.22 23.97 -50.01
N THR A 354 -0.20 23.37 -51.12
CA THR A 354 -0.72 21.99 -51.26
C THR A 354 0.37 21.03 -51.80
N PRO A 355 0.28 19.71 -51.51
CA PRO A 355 0.00 18.73 -52.58
C PRO A 355 -0.89 17.55 -52.09
N ARG A 356 -1.95 17.15 -52.82
CA ARG A 356 -2.06 16.25 -54.00
C ARG A 356 -2.26 14.77 -53.58
N ASP A 357 -3.50 14.30 -53.75
CA ASP A 357 -4.01 12.96 -53.44
C ASP A 357 -3.60 11.89 -54.46
N ASP A 358 -3.33 10.68 -53.94
CA ASP A 358 -3.24 9.41 -54.66
C ASP A 358 -4.53 8.57 -54.40
N PRO A 359 -4.92 7.65 -55.29
CA PRO A 359 -6.24 7.04 -55.30
C PRO A 359 -6.46 6.11 -54.08
N ALA A 360 -7.47 6.43 -53.27
CA ALA A 360 -7.76 5.74 -52.02
C ALA A 360 -8.26 4.30 -52.23
N ARG A 361 -7.57 3.34 -51.60
CA ARG A 361 -8.11 2.02 -51.23
C ARG A 361 -9.33 2.20 -50.32
N PRO A 362 -10.27 1.23 -50.26
CA PRO A 362 -11.38 1.29 -49.31
C PRO A 362 -10.81 1.36 -47.89
N THR A 363 -10.96 2.51 -47.26
CA THR A 363 -10.59 2.77 -45.88
C THR A 363 -11.86 2.88 -45.04
N GLY A 364 -11.76 2.53 -43.76
CA GLY A 364 -12.86 2.52 -42.82
C GLY A 364 -12.57 3.46 -41.66
N ASP A 365 -13.52 4.35 -41.38
CA ASP A 365 -13.39 5.29 -40.27
C ASP A 365 -13.67 4.60 -38.94
N LEU A 366 -12.74 4.80 -38.00
CA LEU A 366 -12.78 4.32 -36.63
C LEU A 366 -12.80 5.50 -35.68
N THR A 367 -13.47 5.33 -34.54
CA THR A 367 -13.38 6.27 -33.43
C THR A 367 -12.82 5.56 -32.22
N VAL A 368 -11.76 6.10 -31.65
CA VAL A 368 -11.10 5.52 -30.49
C VAL A 368 -12.05 5.51 -29.30
N PHE A 369 -12.22 4.33 -28.72
CA PHE A 369 -13.07 4.08 -27.58
C PHE A 369 -12.23 3.70 -26.36
N ASN A 370 -12.39 4.47 -25.28
CA ASN A 370 -11.79 4.15 -23.99
C ASN A 370 -12.87 3.53 -23.09
N ALA A 371 -12.65 2.30 -22.63
CA ALA A 371 -13.59 1.59 -21.75
C ALA A 371 -13.71 2.28 -20.39
N ASP A 372 -12.64 2.94 -19.91
CA ASP A 372 -12.70 3.75 -18.70
C ASP A 372 -13.64 4.95 -18.87
N ARG A 373 -14.76 4.93 -18.13
CA ARG A 373 -15.77 6.01 -18.13
C ARG A 373 -15.19 7.37 -17.77
N THR A 374 -14.19 7.41 -16.90
CA THR A 374 -13.58 8.65 -16.43
C THR A 374 -12.74 9.33 -17.51
N CYS A 375 -12.21 8.56 -18.46
CA CYS A 375 -11.46 9.06 -19.60
C CYS A 375 -12.33 9.42 -20.81
N ARG A 376 -13.64 9.13 -20.76
CA ARG A 376 -14.59 9.48 -21.82
C ARG A 376 -15.15 10.90 -21.73
N SER A 377 -15.26 11.44 -20.52
CA SER A 377 -15.88 12.74 -20.23
C SER A 377 -14.87 13.88 -20.10
N ARG A 378 -13.58 13.62 -20.36
CA ARG A 378 -12.50 14.60 -20.21
C ARG A 378 -12.09 15.14 -21.59
N PRO A 379 -12.28 16.45 -21.87
CA PRO A 379 -11.86 17.06 -23.12
C PRO A 379 -10.34 17.31 -23.20
N ALA A 380 -9.63 17.29 -22.07
CA ALA A 380 -8.18 17.43 -22.03
C ALA A 380 -7.49 16.10 -22.37
N ARG A 381 -6.52 16.13 -23.30
CA ARG A 381 -5.67 14.99 -23.67
C ARG A 381 -4.69 14.61 -22.55
N GLU A 382 -5.24 14.21 -21.41
CA GLU A 382 -4.48 13.83 -20.23
C GLU A 382 -3.64 12.57 -20.52
N PRO A 383 -2.35 12.54 -20.15
CA PRO A 383 -1.47 11.40 -20.42
C PRO A 383 -2.00 10.07 -19.88
N GLN A 384 -2.65 10.06 -18.70
CA GLN A 384 -3.26 8.86 -18.11
C GLN A 384 -4.44 8.28 -18.90
N CYS A 385 -5.12 9.08 -19.73
CA CYS A 385 -6.27 8.65 -20.53
C CYS A 385 -5.89 8.29 -21.97
N SER A 386 -4.60 8.31 -22.27
CA SER A 386 -4.06 8.01 -23.58
C SER A 386 -3.94 6.50 -23.79
N LEU A 387 -4.27 6.01 -24.96
CA LEU A 387 -4.19 4.62 -25.38
C LEU A 387 -3.00 4.43 -26.32
N GLY A 388 -2.39 3.26 -26.26
CA GLY A 388 -1.28 2.89 -27.15
C GLY A 388 -1.78 2.20 -28.41
N LEU A 389 -1.08 2.38 -29.52
CA LEU A 389 -1.28 1.58 -30.73
C LEU A 389 -0.15 0.54 -30.82
N ALA A 390 -0.48 -0.72 -31.06
CA ALA A 390 0.50 -1.78 -31.06
C ALA A 390 1.37 -1.77 -32.33
N ILE A 391 2.62 -2.22 -32.20
CA ILE A 391 3.54 -2.41 -33.33
C ILE A 391 3.22 -3.73 -34.04
N ASP A 392 3.08 -4.82 -33.28
CA ASP A 392 2.74 -6.16 -33.75
C ASP A 392 1.49 -6.71 -33.01
N PRO A 393 0.39 -7.03 -33.71
CA PRO A 393 -0.83 -7.55 -33.11
C PRO A 393 -0.71 -9.01 -32.67
N MET A 394 0.38 -9.72 -33.01
CA MET A 394 0.66 -11.09 -32.58
C MET A 394 1.52 -11.16 -31.31
N ALA A 395 2.18 -10.06 -30.94
CA ALA A 395 3.06 -10.00 -29.77
C ALA A 395 2.32 -9.47 -28.52
N PRO A 396 2.82 -9.79 -27.30
CA PRO A 396 2.26 -9.26 -26.05
C PRO A 396 2.12 -7.74 -26.06
N TYR A 397 0.94 -7.24 -25.66
CA TYR A 397 0.64 -5.81 -25.58
C TYR A 397 1.35 -5.21 -24.34
N THR A 398 2.61 -4.82 -24.55
CA THR A 398 3.54 -4.28 -23.55
C THR A 398 4.10 -2.95 -24.04
N PRO A 399 4.73 -2.12 -23.18
CA PRO A 399 5.32 -0.85 -23.60
C PRO A 399 6.35 -0.96 -24.74
N ALA A 400 7.03 -2.10 -24.87
CA ALA A 400 7.99 -2.36 -25.95
C ALA A 400 7.32 -2.64 -27.31
N ASN A 401 6.03 -2.98 -27.32
CA ASN A 401 5.23 -3.31 -28.51
C ASN A 401 4.19 -2.21 -28.82
N VAL A 402 4.44 -0.96 -28.43
CA VAL A 402 3.52 0.16 -28.62
C VAL A 402 4.27 1.32 -29.27
N VAL A 403 3.70 1.92 -30.31
CA VAL A 403 4.30 3.11 -30.94
C VAL A 403 4.27 4.30 -29.98
N PRO A 404 5.22 5.24 -30.05
CA PRO A 404 5.23 6.43 -29.18
C PRO A 404 3.98 7.32 -29.30
N ILE A 405 3.33 7.27 -30.46
CA ILE A 405 2.10 8.02 -30.74
C ILE A 405 0.96 7.47 -29.90
N ARG A 406 0.27 8.37 -29.19
CA ARG A 406 -0.85 8.05 -28.33
C ARG A 406 -2.15 8.58 -28.92
N VAL A 407 -3.25 7.90 -28.61
CA VAL A 407 -4.60 8.27 -29.04
C VAL A 407 -5.53 8.35 -27.84
N TRP A 408 -6.55 9.20 -27.90
CA TRP A 408 -7.50 9.43 -26.82
C TRP A 408 -8.92 9.06 -27.24
N HIS A 409 -9.80 8.91 -26.25
CA HIS A 409 -11.21 8.69 -26.54
C HIS A 409 -11.77 9.77 -27.48
N GLY A 410 -12.46 9.33 -28.53
CA GLY A 410 -13.05 10.22 -29.53
C GLY A 410 -12.10 10.60 -30.68
N ASP A 411 -10.81 10.25 -30.61
CA ASP A 411 -9.90 10.52 -31.74
C ASP A 411 -10.37 9.73 -32.98
N PRO A 412 -10.48 10.38 -34.15
CA PRO A 412 -10.76 9.70 -35.41
C PRO A 412 -9.49 9.01 -35.93
N LEU A 413 -9.63 7.78 -36.40
CA LEU A 413 -8.58 7.00 -37.04
C LEU A 413 -9.10 6.39 -38.34
N THR A 414 -8.23 6.27 -39.33
CA THR A 414 -8.56 5.60 -40.59
C THR A 414 -7.88 4.25 -40.63
N ALA A 415 -8.67 3.18 -40.77
CA ALA A 415 -8.18 1.82 -40.89
C ALA A 415 -8.23 1.33 -42.34
N GLU A 416 -7.22 0.56 -42.73
CA GLU A 416 -7.10 0.03 -44.09
C GLU A 416 -7.45 -1.47 -44.21
N CYS A 417 -7.29 -2.24 -43.13
CA CYS A 417 -7.59 -3.66 -43.11
C CYS A 417 -7.80 -4.16 -41.67
N ARG A 418 -8.35 -5.37 -41.52
CA ARG A 418 -8.55 -6.03 -40.22
C ARG A 418 -7.76 -7.33 -40.13
N LEU A 419 -7.39 -7.73 -38.92
CA LEU A 419 -6.80 -9.03 -38.60
C LEU A 419 -7.71 -9.76 -37.61
N PRO A 420 -8.40 -10.85 -38.00
CA PRO A 420 -9.36 -11.54 -37.12
C PRO A 420 -8.73 -12.31 -35.96
N HIS A 421 -7.48 -12.77 -36.10
CA HIS A 421 -6.83 -13.73 -35.22
C HIS A 421 -5.49 -13.23 -34.64
N GLY A 422 -5.49 -12.02 -34.08
CA GLY A 422 -4.37 -11.50 -33.30
C GLY A 422 -4.36 -12.00 -31.85
N LEU A 423 -3.38 -11.52 -31.08
CA LEU A 423 -3.31 -11.80 -29.65
C LEU A 423 -4.58 -11.26 -28.96
N PRO A 424 -5.24 -12.04 -28.09
CA PRO A 424 -6.44 -11.58 -27.41
C PRO A 424 -6.16 -10.42 -26.44
N ILE A 425 -6.90 -9.32 -26.58
CA ILE A 425 -6.86 -8.18 -25.65
C ILE A 425 -8.16 -8.13 -24.87
N VAL A 426 -8.05 -7.92 -23.56
CA VAL A 426 -9.16 -7.70 -22.65
C VAL A 426 -9.14 -6.22 -22.23
N ASP A 427 -10.26 -5.52 -22.39
CA ASP A 427 -10.39 -4.13 -21.91
C ASP A 427 -10.68 -4.07 -20.39
N GLU A 428 -10.75 -2.85 -19.86
CA GLU A 428 -10.99 -2.58 -18.45
C GLU A 428 -12.39 -3.00 -17.98
N ASP A 429 -13.34 -3.20 -18.91
CA ASP A 429 -14.70 -3.70 -18.65
C ASP A 429 -14.78 -5.25 -18.80
N GLY A 430 -13.67 -5.92 -19.15
CA GLY A 430 -13.59 -7.37 -19.30
C GLY A 430 -13.96 -7.91 -20.69
N HIS A 431 -14.21 -7.05 -21.68
CA HIS A 431 -14.49 -7.48 -23.04
C HIS A 431 -13.20 -7.98 -23.70
N ARG A 432 -13.24 -9.19 -24.24
CA ARG A 432 -12.12 -9.82 -24.90
C ARG A 432 -12.33 -9.86 -26.41
N SER A 433 -11.34 -9.45 -27.19
CA SER A 433 -11.33 -9.62 -28.66
C SER A 433 -9.97 -10.06 -29.17
N THR A 434 -9.96 -10.89 -30.21
CA THR A 434 -8.78 -11.25 -31.00
C THR A 434 -8.67 -10.43 -32.28
N GLN A 435 -9.64 -9.56 -32.56
CA GLN A 435 -9.66 -8.77 -33.79
C GLN A 435 -8.86 -7.48 -33.62
N TRP A 436 -8.09 -7.13 -34.63
CA TRP A 436 -7.30 -5.91 -34.70
C TRP A 436 -7.56 -5.16 -36.01
N PHE A 437 -7.31 -3.86 -36.00
CA PHE A 437 -7.39 -2.97 -37.17
C PHE A 437 -6.05 -2.32 -37.41
N ARG A 438 -5.57 -2.34 -38.65
CA ARG A 438 -4.37 -1.60 -39.05
C ARG A 438 -4.76 -0.16 -39.38
N VAL A 439 -4.28 0.79 -38.59
CA VAL A 439 -4.63 2.21 -38.65
C VAL A 439 -3.47 3.05 -39.18
N HIS A 440 -3.79 4.10 -39.93
CA HIS A 440 -2.80 5.08 -40.37
C HIS A 440 -2.41 6.03 -39.23
N LEU A 441 -1.10 6.28 -39.12
CA LEU A 441 -0.56 7.30 -38.24
C LEU A 441 -0.41 8.64 -38.99
N PRO A 442 -0.26 9.78 -38.29
CA PRO A 442 -0.04 11.08 -38.93
C PRO A 442 1.12 11.06 -39.94
N THR A 443 0.99 11.84 -41.01
CA THR A 443 2.00 11.93 -42.08
C THR A 443 3.40 12.21 -41.53
N GLY A 444 4.38 11.38 -41.89
CA GLY A 444 5.76 11.47 -41.39
C GLY A 444 6.09 10.54 -40.20
N SER A 445 5.11 9.77 -39.70
CA SER A 445 5.34 8.76 -38.66
C SER A 445 6.16 7.57 -39.17
N THR A 446 7.04 7.03 -38.33
CA THR A 446 7.78 5.78 -38.56
C THR A 446 7.53 4.81 -37.41
N PRO A 447 6.82 3.69 -37.62
CA PRO A 447 6.19 3.24 -38.86
C PRO A 447 4.99 4.11 -39.29
N PRO A 448 4.54 4.07 -40.56
CA PRO A 448 3.40 4.85 -41.05
C PRO A 448 2.04 4.28 -40.61
N THR A 449 2.02 3.07 -40.05
CA THR A 449 0.81 2.38 -39.57
C THR A 449 1.09 1.71 -38.23
N ALA A 450 0.03 1.49 -37.46
CA ALA A 450 0.05 0.73 -36.21
C ALA A 450 -1.26 -0.05 -36.04
N TRP A 451 -1.40 -0.79 -34.95
CA TRP A 451 -2.54 -1.68 -34.73
C TRP A 451 -3.41 -1.25 -33.55
N LEU A 452 -4.71 -1.10 -33.80
CA LEU A 452 -5.74 -0.83 -32.80
C LEU A 452 -6.52 -2.12 -32.51
N PRO A 453 -6.58 -2.62 -31.27
CA PRO A 453 -7.40 -3.78 -30.95
C PRO A 453 -8.88 -3.40 -30.99
N ALA A 454 -9.74 -4.32 -31.43
CA ALA A 454 -11.15 -4.04 -31.66
C ALA A 454 -11.92 -3.65 -30.39
N VAL A 455 -11.43 -3.99 -29.20
CA VAL A 455 -12.01 -3.52 -27.91
C VAL A 455 -11.84 -2.01 -27.68
N ARG A 456 -10.98 -1.35 -28.47
CA ARG A 456 -10.72 0.11 -28.41
C ARG A 456 -11.48 0.88 -29.49
N THR A 457 -12.50 0.28 -30.09
CA THR A 457 -13.46 0.96 -30.97
C THR A 457 -14.84 0.32 -30.78
N ARG A 458 -15.89 1.08 -31.05
CA ARG A 458 -17.26 0.53 -31.17
C ARG A 458 -17.75 0.47 -32.61
N THR A 459 -16.97 1.03 -33.54
CA THR A 459 -17.25 0.92 -34.96
C THR A 459 -16.50 -0.29 -35.52
N HIS A 460 -17.22 -1.11 -36.29
CA HIS A 460 -16.68 -2.29 -36.96
C HIS A 460 -16.92 -2.16 -38.46
N PRO A 461 -16.12 -1.32 -39.14
CA PRO A 461 -16.25 -1.16 -40.59
C PRO A 461 -15.93 -2.48 -41.30
N SER A 462 -16.65 -2.73 -42.39
CA SER A 462 -16.37 -3.85 -43.28
C SER A 462 -15.08 -3.55 -44.04
N LEU A 463 -13.97 -4.14 -43.56
CA LEU A 463 -12.64 -3.97 -44.11
C LEU A 463 -12.11 -5.31 -44.63
N PRO A 464 -11.29 -5.31 -45.69
CA PRO A 464 -10.61 -6.52 -46.14
C PRO A 464 -9.65 -7.03 -45.06
N ASP A 465 -9.34 -8.33 -45.09
CA ASP A 465 -8.37 -8.90 -44.19
C ASP A 465 -6.95 -8.45 -44.56
N CYS A 466 -6.14 -8.14 -43.56
CA CYS A 466 -4.76 -7.71 -43.77
C CYS A 466 -3.94 -8.86 -44.37
N PRO A 467 -3.00 -8.58 -45.30
CA PRO A 467 -2.04 -9.58 -45.72
C PRO A 467 -1.28 -10.09 -44.50
N HIS A 468 -1.07 -11.41 -44.41
CA HIS A 468 -0.39 -12.03 -43.27
C HIS A 468 0.95 -11.32 -43.00
N PRO A 469 1.24 -10.99 -41.72
CA PRO A 469 2.53 -10.39 -41.39
C PRO A 469 3.63 -11.39 -41.77
N SER A 470 4.50 -11.00 -42.69
CA SER A 470 5.70 -11.78 -42.98
C SER A 470 6.54 -11.87 -41.70
N PRO A 471 7.09 -13.06 -41.39
CA PRO A 471 7.90 -13.26 -40.18
C PRO A 471 9.15 -12.39 -40.13
#